data_AF-A0A5A5T6Q4-F1
#
_entry.id   AF-A0A5A5T6Q4-F1
#
_cell.length_a   1.000
_cell.length_b   1.000
_cell.length_c   1.000
_cell.angle_alpha   90.00
_cell.angle_beta   90.00
_cell.angle_gamma   90.00
#
_symmetry.space_group_name_H-M   'P 1'
#
loop_
_entity.id
_entity.type
_entity.pdbx_description
1 polymer ?
#
loop_
_entity_poly.entity_id
_entity_poly.type
_entity_poly.pdbx_seq_one_letter_code
_entity_poly.pdbx_strand_id
1 'polypeptide(L)' 'MLVDYPDQVIVHTVEHSQHCRTSLADAPSLALERRQVIDLPAKRALVIEHQSQSKWCPF' A
#
# COMPACT_ATOMS: atom_id res chain seq x y z
N MET A 1 8.56 4.80 -2.17
CA MET A 1 9.78 4.33 -1.46
C MET A 1 9.37 3.11 -0.64
N LEU A 2 10.17 2.05 -0.65
CA LEU A 2 9.96 0.88 0.20
C LEU A 2 10.57 1.16 1.59
N VAL A 3 9.93 0.66 2.64
CA VAL A 3 10.44 0.70 4.02
C VAL A 3 11.29 -0.55 4.26
N ASP A 4 12.49 -0.41 4.83
CA ASP A 4 13.37 -1.57 5.01
C ASP A 4 12.94 -2.50 6.15
N TYR A 5 12.28 -1.95 7.17
CA TYR A 5 11.77 -2.68 8.33
C TYR A 5 10.25 -2.54 8.42
N PRO A 6 9.47 -3.33 7.67
CA PRO A 6 8.00 -3.30 7.77
C PRO A 6 7.54 -3.99 9.06
N ASP A 7 6.36 -3.62 9.55
CA ASP A 7 5.76 -4.20 10.77
C ASP A 7 5.45 -5.70 10.62
N GLN A 8 5.15 -6.14 9.40
CA GLN A 8 4.88 -7.53 9.07
C GLN A 8 5.53 -7.91 7.73
N VAL A 9 6.09 -9.13 7.66
CA VAL A 9 6.59 -9.74 6.43
C VAL A 9 5.78 -11.00 6.14
N ILE A 10 5.18 -11.07 4.96
CA ILE A 10 4.49 -12.25 4.46
C ILE A 10 5.30 -12.77 3.27
N VAL A 11 5.84 -13.98 3.40
CA VAL A 11 6.58 -14.65 2.32
C VAL A 11 5.64 -15.61 1.61
N HIS A 12 5.44 -15.41 0.31
CA HIS A 12 4.72 -16.34 -0.54
C HIS A 12 5.70 -17.35 -1.12
N THR A 13 5.85 -18.50 -0.46
CA THR A 13 6.74 -19.58 -0.88
C THR A 13 6.18 -20.29 -2.12
N VAL A 14 7.09 -20.73 -3.00
CA VAL A 14 6.74 -21.58 -4.14
C VAL A 14 7.01 -23.02 -3.73
N GLU A 15 5.97 -23.76 -3.39
CA GLU A 15 6.12 -25.16 -2.98
C GLU A 15 6.20 -26.12 -4.17
N HIS A 16 5.63 -25.75 -5.31
CA HIS A 16 5.57 -26.59 -6.50
C HIS A 16 5.75 -25.76 -7.76
N SER A 17 6.45 -26.34 -8.74
CA SER A 17 6.59 -25.74 -10.07
C SER A 17 5.22 -25.61 -10.75
N GLN A 18 4.94 -24.43 -11.31
CA GLN A 18 3.71 -24.21 -12.07
C GLN A 18 3.64 -25.05 -13.35
N HIS A 19 4.79 -25.42 -13.92
CA HIS A 19 4.85 -26.15 -15.19
C HIS A 19 4.69 -27.66 -15.03
N CYS A 20 5.43 -28.27 -14.10
CA CYS A 20 5.51 -29.72 -13.94
C CYS A 20 5.05 -30.24 -12.58
N ARG A 21 4.69 -29.35 -11.65
CA ARG A 21 4.27 -29.67 -10.27
C ARG A 21 5.30 -30.38 -9.42
N THR A 22 6.55 -30.49 -9.86
CA THR A 22 7.64 -30.96 -9.01
C THR A 22 7.74 -30.07 -7.77
N SER A 23 7.98 -30.68 -6.60
CA SER A 23 8.18 -29.94 -5.36
C SER A 23 9.43 -29.07 -5.44
N LEU A 24 9.30 -27.85 -4.92
CA LEU A 24 10.35 -26.82 -4.80
C LEU A 24 10.49 -26.36 -3.34
N ALA A 25 9.85 -27.07 -2.38
CA ALA A 25 9.84 -26.67 -0.98
C ALA A 25 11.25 -26.50 -0.37
N ASP A 26 12.19 -27.36 -0.78
CA ASP A 26 13.58 -27.33 -0.32
C ASP A 26 14.54 -26.62 -1.30
N ALA A 27 14.03 -26.14 -2.45
CA ALA A 27 14.85 -25.48 -3.45
C ALA A 27 15.18 -24.03 -3.01
N PRO A 28 16.42 -23.55 -3.23
CA PRO A 28 16.77 -22.18 -2.87
C PRO A 28 16.04 -21.17 -3.77
N SER A 29 15.58 -20.07 -3.18
CA SER A 29 15.01 -18.95 -3.94
C SER A 29 16.09 -18.26 -4.76
N LEU A 30 15.89 -18.16 -6.08
CA LEU A 30 16.83 -17.50 -6.98
C LEU A 30 16.76 -15.96 -6.89
N ALA A 31 15.58 -15.41 -6.62
CA ALA A 31 15.34 -13.99 -6.47
C ALA A 31 14.18 -13.74 -5.51
N LEU A 32 14.17 -12.56 -4.89
CA LEU A 32 13.07 -12.10 -4.04
C LEU A 32 12.53 -10.77 -4.57
N GLU A 33 11.31 -10.80 -5.07
CA GLU A 33 10.56 -9.60 -5.42
C GLU A 33 9.88 -9.03 -4.18
N ARG A 34 10.01 -7.72 -3.95
CA ARG A 34 9.45 -7.04 -2.78
C ARG A 34 8.29 -6.14 -3.17
N ARG A 35 7.13 -6.37 -2.56
CA ARG A 35 5.96 -5.48 -2.60
C ARG A 35 5.52 -5.17 -1.18
N GLN A 36 5.19 -3.91 -0.91
CA GLN A 36 4.61 -3.49 0.36
C GLN A 36 3.22 -2.92 0.13
N VAL A 37 2.31 -3.28 1.04
CA VAL A 37 1.01 -2.65 1.18
C VAL A 37 1.10 -1.74 2.39
N ILE A 38 0.92 -0.44 2.18
CA ILE A 38 0.84 0.53 3.26
C ILE A 38 -0.63 0.74 3.53
N ASP A 39 -1.12 0.17 4.64
CA ASP A 39 -2.47 0.47 5.09
C ASP A 39 -2.48 1.87 5.69
N LEU A 40 -3.21 2.78 5.05
CA LEU A 40 -3.32 4.15 5.49
C LEU A 40 -4.61 4.28 6.29
N PRO A 41 -4.58 4.95 7.45
CA PRO A 41 -5.80 5.16 8.22
C PRO A 41 -6.82 5.91 7.35
N ALA A 42 -8.09 5.56 7.52
CA ALA A 42 -9.20 6.24 6.85
C ALA A 42 -9.10 7.75 7.13
N LYS A 43 -8.83 8.54 6.07
CA LYS A 43 -8.70 9.98 6.22
C LYS A 43 -10.07 10.59 6.41
N ARG A 44 -10.23 11.40 7.45
CA ARG A 44 -11.38 12.30 7.57
C ARG A 44 -11.28 13.38 6.50
N ALA A 45 -12.35 13.61 5.74
CA ALA A 45 -12.43 14.78 4.87
C ALA A 45 -12.47 16.07 5.73
N LEU A 46 -11.53 16.98 5.48
CA LEU A 46 -11.60 18.33 6.03
C LEU A 46 -12.47 19.17 5.10
N VAL A 47 -13.68 19.47 5.55
CA VAL A 47 -14.61 20.36 4.82
C VAL A 47 -14.45 21.77 5.38
N ILE A 48 -14.05 22.71 4.53
CA ILE A 48 -13.91 24.14 4.88
C ILE A 48 -14.85 24.92 3.98
N GLU A 49 -15.87 25.54 4.58
CA GLU A 49 -16.75 26.45 3.87
C GLU A 49 -16.15 27.86 3.87
N HIS A 50 -16.07 28.45 2.68
CA HIS A 50 -15.61 29.82 2.50
C HIS A 50 -16.82 30.69 2.15
N GLN A 51 -17.20 31.57 3.07
CA GLN A 51 -18.27 32.54 2.85
C GLN A 51 -17.69 33.92 2.64
N SER A 52 -18.19 34.61 1.61
CA SER A 52 -17.95 36.03 1.39
C SER A 52 -19.24 36.82 1.65
N GLN A 53 -19.08 38.05 2.13
CA GLN A 53 -20.20 38.96 2.31
C GLN A 53 -20.28 39.93 1.13
N SER A 54 -21.49 40.16 0.65
CA SER A 54 -21.79 41.25 -0.28
C SER A 54 -22.58 42.32 0.45
N LYS A 55 -22.12 43.57 0.38
CA LYS A 55 -22.76 44.73 1.01
C LYS A 55 -22.86 45.85 -0.02
N TRP A 56 -23.99 46.54 -0.05
CA TRP A 56 -24.11 47.80 -0.79
C TRP A 56 -23.43 48.91 0.00
N CYS A 57 -22.65 49.75 -0.68
CA CYS A 57 -22.15 51.00 -0.10
C CYS A 57 -23.33 51.96 0.05
N PRO A 58 -23.54 52.58 1.23
CA PRO A 58 -24.63 53.53 1.43
C PRO A 58 -24.32 54.95 0.91
N PHE A 59 -23.16 55.14 0.28
CA PHE A 59 -22.69 56.40 -0.33
C PHE A 59 -22.47 56.20 -1.83
#